data_AF-A0A8T3V7S8-F1
#
_entry.id   AF-A0A8T3V7S8-F1
#
_cell.length_a   1.000
_cell.length_b   1.000
_cell.length_c   1.000
_cell.angle_alpha   90.00
_cell.angle_beta   90.00
_cell.angle_gamma   90.00
#
_symmetry.space_group_name_H-M   'P 1'
#
loop_
_entity.id
_entity.type
_entity.pdbx_description
1 polymer ?
#
loop_
_entity_poly.entity_id
_entity_poly.type
_entity_poly.pdbx_seq_one_letter_code
_entity_poly.pdbx_strand_id
1 'polypeptide(L)'
;MLISTSRKPSQKTRKFCKNLAHSTGSTSVNRGKMNMRELLLKALELDEFNLAVVNELKGNPSKITFYSNKGEVLLVILIGASLEFEKLNIAPSKLKIVSHVKKLDVLSEILDIELADKAEDNYILISSDDDLVAKINFINKFGDKTNFQINVKKILEGTHE
;
A
#
# COMPACT_ATOMS: atom_id res chain seq x y z
N MET A 1 -2.88 3.07 8.49
CA MET A 1 -3.99 3.37 7.55
C MET A 1 -4.99 2.21 7.51
N LEU A 2 -6.26 2.45 7.15
CA LEU A 2 -7.22 1.37 6.84
C LEU A 2 -7.03 0.89 5.40
N ILE A 3 -6.99 -0.44 5.18
CA ILE A 3 -6.91 -1.06 3.86
C ILE A 3 -8.18 -1.86 3.62
N SER A 4 -8.82 -1.62 2.47
CA SER A 4 -9.90 -2.47 1.98
C SER A 4 -9.78 -2.69 0.48
N THR A 5 -10.76 -3.39 -0.08
CA THR A 5 -10.80 -3.80 -1.49
C THR A 5 -11.99 -3.18 -2.20
N SER A 6 -12.06 -3.33 -3.53
CA SER A 6 -13.32 -3.28 -4.25
C SER A 6 -14.28 -4.39 -3.79
N ARG A 7 -15.58 -4.23 -4.05
CA ARG A 7 -16.58 -5.24 -3.66
C ARG A 7 -16.30 -6.57 -4.37
N LYS A 8 -16.59 -7.68 -3.68
CA LYS A 8 -16.43 -9.07 -4.15
C LYS A 8 -14.98 -9.37 -4.64
N PRO A 9 -13.94 -9.11 -3.83
CA PRO A 9 -12.55 -9.31 -4.26
C PRO A 9 -12.19 -10.80 -4.35
N SER A 10 -11.28 -11.10 -5.28
CA SER A 10 -10.62 -12.40 -5.43
C SER A 10 -9.78 -12.77 -4.20
N GLN A 11 -9.41 -14.05 -4.09
CA GLN A 11 -8.50 -14.51 -3.04
C GLN A 11 -7.11 -13.84 -3.14
N LYS A 12 -6.59 -13.64 -4.36
CA LYS A 12 -5.30 -12.98 -4.59
C LYS A 12 -5.31 -11.54 -4.10
N THR A 13 -6.39 -10.80 -4.39
CA THR A 13 -6.55 -9.41 -3.94
C THR A 13 -6.70 -9.29 -2.43
N ARG A 14 -7.45 -10.21 -1.80
CA ARG A 14 -7.52 -10.27 -0.34
C ARG A 14 -6.16 -10.55 0.28
N LYS A 15 -5.40 -11.48 -0.29
CA LYS A 15 -4.06 -11.84 0.21
C LYS A 15 -3.08 -10.68 0.06
N PHE A 16 -3.11 -9.98 -1.07
CA PHE A 16 -2.36 -8.75 -1.27
C PHE A 16 -2.61 -7.73 -0.16
N CYS A 17 -3.88 -7.44 0.14
CA CYS A 17 -4.24 -6.48 1.19
C CYS A 17 -3.75 -6.92 2.57
N LYS A 18 -3.81 -8.22 2.88
CA LYS A 18 -3.27 -8.77 4.14
C LYS A 18 -1.75 -8.61 4.23
N ASN A 19 -1.01 -8.91 3.17
CA ASN A 19 0.43 -8.73 3.14
C ASN A 19 0.82 -7.25 3.27
N LEU A 20 0.10 -6.36 2.57
CA LEU A 20 0.31 -4.92 2.66
C LEU A 20 0.01 -4.39 4.07
N ALA A 21 -1.11 -4.82 4.67
CA ALA A 21 -1.47 -4.47 6.03
C ALA A 21 -0.40 -4.93 7.04
N HIS A 22 0.02 -6.20 6.94
CA HIS A 22 1.01 -6.76 7.84
C HIS A 22 2.39 -6.10 7.72
N SER A 23 2.82 -5.77 6.50
CA SER A 23 4.11 -5.10 6.27
C SER A 23 4.11 -3.66 6.76
N THR A 24 3.01 -2.94 6.60
CA THR A 24 2.93 -1.49 6.94
C THR A 24 2.35 -1.20 8.31
N GLY A 25 1.93 -2.23 9.07
CA GLY A 25 1.25 -2.02 10.35
C GLY A 25 -0.17 -1.45 10.22
N SER A 26 -0.70 -1.43 9.00
CA SER A 26 -2.04 -0.96 8.69
C SER A 26 -3.11 -2.00 9.04
N THR A 27 -4.35 -1.56 9.23
CA THR A 27 -5.49 -2.46 9.47
C THR A 27 -6.17 -2.86 8.17
N SER A 28 -6.37 -4.17 7.93
CA SER A 28 -7.12 -4.66 6.75
C SER A 28 -8.54 -5.09 7.13
N VAL A 29 -9.56 -4.56 6.44
CA VAL A 29 -10.97 -4.93 6.65
C VAL A 29 -11.65 -5.45 5.38
N ASN A 30 -12.55 -6.40 5.57
CA ASN A 30 -13.38 -6.93 4.48
C ASN A 30 -14.30 -5.82 3.95
N ARG A 31 -14.29 -5.62 2.62
CA ARG A 31 -15.16 -4.61 1.98
C ARG A 31 -16.66 -4.86 2.20
N GLY A 32 -17.07 -6.12 2.11
CA GLY A 32 -18.49 -6.51 2.23
C GLY A 32 -19.40 -5.68 1.30
N LYS A 33 -20.44 -5.09 1.87
CA LYS A 33 -21.36 -4.16 1.19
C LYS A 33 -21.02 -2.69 1.42
N MET A 34 -19.99 -2.37 2.21
CA MET A 34 -19.69 -1.00 2.60
C MET A 34 -19.46 -0.11 1.36
N ASN A 35 -20.08 1.06 1.37
CA ASN A 35 -19.79 2.17 0.47
C ASN A 35 -18.54 2.95 0.96
N MET A 36 -18.16 4.01 0.26
CA MET A 36 -16.97 4.80 0.64
C MET A 36 -17.14 5.53 1.97
N ARG A 37 -18.31 6.11 2.24
CA ARG A 37 -18.60 6.78 3.52
C ARG A 37 -18.50 5.81 4.69
N GLU A 38 -19.07 4.61 4.55
CA GLU A 38 -18.98 3.56 5.57
C GLU A 38 -17.54 3.10 5.80
N LEU A 39 -16.72 3.01 4.74
CA LEU A 39 -15.28 2.71 4.91
C LEU A 39 -14.53 3.82 5.63
N LEU A 40 -14.80 5.09 5.34
CA LEU A 40 -14.17 6.21 6.02
C LEU A 40 -14.57 6.28 7.50
N LEU A 41 -15.85 6.05 7.80
CA LEU A 41 -16.32 5.91 9.19
C LEU A 41 -15.65 4.73 9.89
N LYS A 42 -15.43 3.61 9.18
CA LYS A 42 -14.74 2.46 9.74
C LYS A 42 -13.26 2.74 10.00
N ALA A 43 -12.60 3.56 9.17
CA ALA A 43 -11.23 3.99 9.40
C ALA A 43 -11.14 4.79 10.69
N LEU A 44 -12.05 5.77 10.86
CA LEU A 44 -12.15 6.57 12.07
C LEU A 44 -12.41 5.72 13.34
N GLU A 45 -13.31 4.73 13.25
CA GLU A 45 -13.59 3.80 14.38
C GLU A 45 -12.37 2.98 14.81
N LEU A 46 -11.43 2.75 13.89
CA LEU A 46 -10.21 1.96 14.12
C LEU A 46 -8.98 2.83 14.35
N ASP A 47 -9.17 4.13 14.60
CA ASP A 47 -8.10 5.13 14.77
C ASP A 47 -7.15 5.21 13.56
N GLU A 48 -7.65 4.89 12.37
CA GLU A 48 -6.91 4.95 11.12
C GLU A 48 -7.21 6.25 10.37
N PHE A 49 -6.16 7.03 10.06
CA PHE A 49 -6.34 8.35 9.45
C PHE A 49 -6.63 8.29 7.95
N ASN A 50 -5.87 7.51 7.19
CA ASN A 50 -6.03 7.38 5.74
C ASN A 50 -6.67 6.04 5.36
N LEU A 51 -7.20 5.96 4.13
CA LEU A 51 -7.84 4.78 3.57
C LEU A 51 -7.19 4.38 2.24
N ALA A 52 -6.80 3.12 2.08
CA ALA A 52 -6.49 2.53 0.78
C ALA A 52 -7.61 1.61 0.30
N VAL A 53 -8.02 1.76 -0.96
CA VAL A 53 -8.91 0.82 -1.66
C VAL A 53 -8.15 0.17 -2.80
N VAL A 54 -8.02 -1.16 -2.71
CA VAL A 54 -7.38 -1.98 -3.74
C VAL A 54 -8.43 -2.54 -4.71
N ASN A 55 -8.31 -2.19 -5.99
CA ASN A 55 -9.09 -2.77 -7.07
C ASN A 55 -8.36 -3.95 -7.70
N GLU A 56 -9.13 -4.77 -8.42
CA GLU A 56 -8.61 -5.90 -9.17
C GLU A 56 -8.97 -5.86 -10.65
N LEU A 57 -8.13 -6.49 -11.47
CA LEU A 57 -8.38 -6.76 -12.88
C LEU A 57 -8.10 -8.24 -13.13
N LYS A 58 -9.08 -8.96 -13.68
CA LYS A 58 -9.01 -10.42 -13.89
C LYS A 58 -8.55 -11.18 -12.64
N GLY A 59 -9.04 -10.75 -11.47
CA GLY A 59 -8.74 -11.34 -10.17
C GLY A 59 -7.36 -11.02 -9.60
N ASN A 60 -6.56 -10.14 -10.20
CA ASN A 60 -5.27 -9.72 -9.65
C ASN A 60 -5.33 -8.25 -9.17
N PRO A 61 -4.65 -7.87 -8.08
CA PRO A 61 -4.51 -6.47 -7.68
C PRO A 61 -3.98 -5.63 -8.85
N SER A 62 -4.68 -4.53 -9.15
CA SER A 62 -4.41 -3.74 -10.36
C SER A 62 -4.32 -2.24 -10.11
N LYS A 63 -4.94 -1.75 -9.04
CA LYS A 63 -4.92 -0.33 -8.68
C LYS A 63 -5.05 -0.19 -7.17
N ILE A 64 -4.33 0.77 -6.60
CA ILE A 64 -4.56 1.25 -5.25
C ILE A 64 -4.94 2.73 -5.35
N THR A 65 -6.04 3.09 -4.71
CA THR A 65 -6.40 4.49 -4.49
C THR A 65 -6.32 4.78 -3.01
N PHE A 66 -5.53 5.79 -2.66
CA PHE A 66 -5.38 6.30 -1.31
C PHE A 66 -6.26 7.53 -1.13
N TYR A 67 -6.94 7.59 0.01
CA TYR A 67 -7.86 8.65 0.37
C TYR A 67 -7.49 9.23 1.74
N SER A 68 -7.71 10.54 1.91
CA SER A 68 -7.68 11.20 3.21
C SER A 68 -8.88 10.79 4.06
N ASN A 69 -8.86 11.14 5.35
CA ASN A 69 -10.01 10.99 6.24
C ASN A 69 -11.28 11.75 5.75
N LYS A 70 -11.10 12.75 4.87
CA LYS A 70 -12.21 13.49 4.24
C LYS A 70 -12.72 12.84 2.96
N GLY A 71 -12.07 11.78 2.48
CA GLY A 71 -12.40 11.10 1.23
C GLY A 71 -11.79 11.74 -0.02
N GLU A 72 -10.87 12.70 0.13
CA GLU A 72 -10.11 13.28 -0.98
C GLU A 72 -9.09 12.26 -1.48
N VAL A 73 -8.86 12.19 -2.79
CA VAL A 73 -7.86 11.28 -3.37
C VAL A 73 -6.46 11.85 -3.14
N LEU A 74 -5.65 11.13 -2.38
CA LEU A 74 -4.25 11.51 -2.09
C LEU A 74 -3.28 11.00 -3.16
N LEU A 75 -3.50 9.77 -3.63
CA LEU A 75 -2.66 9.12 -4.63
C LEU A 75 -3.41 8.00 -5.32
N VAL A 76 -3.18 7.84 -6.62
CA VAL A 76 -3.64 6.67 -7.38
C VAL A 76 -2.46 6.03 -8.10
N ILE A 77 -2.26 4.74 -7.87
CA ILE A 77 -1.25 3.95 -8.57
C ILE A 77 -1.87 2.74 -9.25
N LEU A 78 -1.53 2.55 -10.52
CA LEU A 78 -1.78 1.29 -11.24
C LEU A 78 -0.63 0.34 -10.95
N ILE A 79 -0.95 -0.90 -10.58
CA ILE A 79 0.03 -1.85 -10.07
C ILE A 79 -0.02 -3.21 -10.79
N GLY A 80 1.11 -3.90 -10.77
CA GLY A 80 1.15 -5.36 -10.67
C GLY A 80 1.72 -5.74 -9.31
N ALA A 81 1.39 -6.90 -8.77
CA ALA A 81 1.91 -7.32 -7.49
C ALA A 81 2.34 -8.79 -7.51
N SER A 82 3.50 -9.05 -6.93
CA SER A 82 3.95 -10.39 -6.54
C SER A 82 3.43 -10.67 -5.13
N LEU A 83 2.88 -11.87 -4.92
CA LEU A 83 2.33 -12.27 -3.62
C LEU A 83 3.31 -13.18 -2.91
N GLU A 84 3.49 -12.95 -1.61
CA GLU A 84 4.28 -13.81 -0.73
C GLU A 84 3.37 -14.76 0.05
N PHE A 85 3.78 -16.03 0.20
CA PHE A 85 3.09 -17.06 0.99
C PHE A 85 3.72 -17.26 2.37
N GLU A 86 4.95 -16.80 2.56
CA GLU A 86 5.69 -16.89 3.80
C GLU A 86 5.53 -15.65 4.69
N LYS A 87 6.05 -15.73 5.93
CA LYS A 87 6.05 -14.59 6.85
C LYS A 87 7.04 -13.55 6.36
N LEU A 88 6.58 -12.30 6.24
CA LEU A 88 7.42 -11.18 5.80
C LEU A 88 8.50 -10.79 6.81
N ASN A 89 8.33 -11.13 8.09
CA ASN A 89 9.26 -10.78 9.17
C ASN A 89 9.59 -9.28 9.25
N ILE A 90 8.61 -8.43 8.92
CA ILE A 90 8.72 -6.98 9.06
C ILE A 90 8.29 -6.58 10.47
N ALA A 91 8.94 -5.57 11.04
CA ALA A 91 8.56 -4.91 12.28
C ALA A 91 7.95 -3.54 11.95
N PRO A 92 6.62 -3.42 11.79
CA PRO A 92 6.00 -2.19 11.29
C PRO A 92 6.33 -0.93 12.08
N SER A 93 6.45 -1.03 13.40
CA SER A 93 6.77 0.11 14.29
C SER A 93 8.18 0.69 14.09
N LYS A 94 9.04 -0.01 13.36
CA LYS A 94 10.39 0.43 13.01
C LYS A 94 10.57 0.59 11.50
N LEU A 95 9.49 0.46 10.73
CA LEU A 95 9.57 0.48 9.28
C LEU A 95 9.98 1.89 8.84
N LYS A 96 10.82 1.97 7.81
CA LYS A 96 11.19 3.23 7.14
C LYS A 96 10.87 3.14 5.67
N ILE A 97 10.79 4.28 4.99
CA ILE A 97 10.76 4.33 3.53
C ILE A 97 12.09 4.92 3.05
N VAL A 98 12.74 4.23 2.12
CA VAL A 98 13.86 4.75 1.33
C VAL A 98 13.36 4.91 -0.09
N SER A 99 13.30 6.15 -0.58
CA SER A 99 12.73 6.47 -1.89
C SER A 99 13.76 7.09 -2.82
N HIS A 100 13.80 6.57 -4.05
CA HIS A 100 14.54 7.12 -5.18
C HIS A 100 13.58 7.64 -6.26
N VAL A 101 12.28 7.70 -5.98
CA VAL A 101 11.23 8.14 -6.90
C VAL A 101 10.39 9.21 -6.22
N LYS A 102 10.79 10.48 -6.36
CA LYS A 102 10.18 11.64 -5.66
C LYS A 102 8.65 11.69 -5.70
N LYS A 103 8.04 11.29 -6.82
CA LYS A 103 6.58 11.26 -6.99
C LYS A 103 5.86 10.31 -6.03
N LEU A 104 6.58 9.38 -5.41
CA LEU A 104 6.06 8.41 -4.46
C LEU A 104 6.48 8.72 -3.01
N ASP A 105 7.20 9.82 -2.77
CA ASP A 105 7.59 10.24 -1.41
C ASP A 105 6.36 10.52 -0.55
N VAL A 106 5.24 10.93 -1.16
CA VAL A 106 3.93 11.11 -0.50
C VAL A 106 3.44 9.85 0.23
N LEU A 107 3.96 8.66 -0.09
CA LEU A 107 3.66 7.44 0.66
C LEU A 107 4.14 7.50 2.11
N SER A 108 5.15 8.32 2.46
CA SER A 108 5.58 8.54 3.84
C SER A 108 4.46 9.15 4.68
N GLU A 109 3.81 10.20 4.17
CA GLU A 109 2.69 10.87 4.82
C GLU A 109 1.42 10.00 4.82
N ILE A 110 1.15 9.30 3.71
CA ILE A 110 -0.04 8.44 3.61
C ILE A 110 0.02 7.28 4.62
N LEU A 111 1.20 6.67 4.77
CA LEU A 111 1.41 5.51 5.63
C LEU A 111 1.78 5.87 7.06
N ASP A 112 2.14 7.13 7.32
CA ASP A 112 2.75 7.60 8.57
C ASP A 112 4.07 6.87 8.90
N ILE A 113 4.98 6.89 7.92
CA ILE A 113 6.27 6.19 7.99
C ILE A 113 7.40 7.16 7.62
N GLU A 114 8.44 7.20 8.46
CA GLU A 114 9.62 8.05 8.26
C GLU A 114 10.26 7.81 6.88
N LEU A 115 10.44 8.88 6.11
CA LEU A 115 11.28 8.88 4.92
C LEU A 115 12.75 9.04 5.36
N ALA A 116 13.60 8.09 4.98
CA ALA A 116 15.01 8.06 5.34
C ALA A 116 15.89 8.04 4.08
N ASP A 117 17.08 8.62 4.19
CA ASP A 117 18.07 8.62 3.10
C ASP A 117 18.59 7.20 2.80
N LYS A 118 18.72 6.37 3.84
CA LYS A 118 19.20 4.99 3.77
C LYS A 118 18.69 4.16 4.96
N ALA A 119 18.63 2.85 4.75
CA ALA A 119 18.37 1.84 5.78
C ALA A 119 19.03 0.52 5.38
N GLU A 120 19.47 -0.26 6.36
CA GLU A 120 20.08 -1.58 6.15
C GLU A 120 19.06 -2.71 6.32
N ASP A 121 18.13 -2.54 7.26
CA ASP A 121 17.06 -3.48 7.55
C ASP A 121 15.72 -2.77 7.79
N ASN A 122 14.64 -3.54 7.70
CA ASN A 122 13.28 -3.14 8.04
C ASN A 122 12.81 -1.85 7.34
N TYR A 123 12.84 -1.85 6.01
CA TYR A 123 12.42 -0.69 5.21
C TYR A 123 11.70 -1.08 3.93
N ILE A 124 10.93 -0.13 3.40
CA ILE A 124 10.35 -0.16 2.07
C ILE A 124 11.33 0.56 1.14
N LEU A 125 11.78 -0.11 0.09
CA LEU A 125 12.61 0.47 -0.96
C LEU A 125 11.73 0.82 -2.17
N ILE A 126 11.69 2.10 -2.53
CA ILE A 126 11.05 2.58 -3.75
C ILE A 126 12.14 2.96 -4.75
N SER A 127 12.34 2.13 -5.77
CA SER A 127 13.36 2.34 -6.80
C SER A 127 12.72 2.56 -8.17
N SER A 128 13.37 3.36 -9.02
CA SER A 128 13.03 3.43 -10.44
C SER A 128 13.26 2.08 -11.12
N ASP A 129 12.65 1.90 -12.29
CA ASP A 129 12.78 0.72 -13.12
C ASP A 129 12.66 1.14 -14.59
N ASP A 130 13.25 0.39 -15.53
CA ASP A 130 13.25 0.79 -16.94
C ASP A 130 11.86 0.60 -17.59
N ASP A 131 11.13 -0.44 -17.19
CA ASP A 131 9.83 -0.82 -17.76
C ASP A 131 8.63 -0.31 -16.96
N LEU A 132 8.86 0.22 -15.76
CA LEU A 132 7.83 0.62 -14.80
C LEU A 132 8.14 2.02 -14.25
N VAL A 133 7.14 2.67 -13.64
CA VAL A 133 7.41 3.93 -12.92
C VAL A 133 8.28 3.68 -11.69
N ALA A 134 8.01 2.60 -10.96
CA ALA A 134 8.80 2.19 -9.80
C ALA A 134 8.57 0.72 -9.43
N LYS A 135 9.53 0.16 -8.68
CA LYS A 135 9.36 -1.06 -7.90
C LYS A 135 9.38 -0.72 -6.41
N ILE A 136 8.38 -1.18 -5.69
CA ILE A 136 8.29 -1.11 -4.24
C ILE A 136 8.63 -2.49 -3.69
N ASN A 137 9.77 -2.59 -3.02
CA ASN A 137 10.25 -3.81 -2.39
C ASN A 137 10.21 -3.67 -0.87
N PHE A 138 10.01 -4.77 -0.17
CA PHE A 138 9.99 -4.79 1.29
C PHE A 138 11.20 -5.57 1.79
N ILE A 139 12.02 -4.90 2.59
CA ILE A 139 13.21 -5.46 3.24
C ILE A 139 12.85 -5.74 4.68
N ASN A 140 13.04 -6.99 5.10
CA ASN A 140 12.60 -7.46 6.41
C ASN A 140 13.53 -6.96 7.53
N LYS A 141 13.18 -7.28 8.79
CA LYS A 141 13.96 -6.88 9.98
C LYS A 141 15.34 -7.54 10.11
N PHE A 142 15.71 -8.41 9.17
CA PHE A 142 17.01 -9.07 9.09
C PHE A 142 17.86 -8.53 7.93
N GLY A 143 17.32 -7.60 7.12
CA GLY A 143 17.99 -7.06 5.94
C GLY A 143 17.71 -7.82 4.64
N ASP A 144 16.90 -8.88 4.67
CA ASP A 144 16.60 -9.65 3.45
C ASP A 144 15.43 -9.06 2.67
N LYS A 145 15.56 -9.06 1.34
CA LYS A 145 14.46 -8.74 0.43
C LYS A 145 13.40 -9.85 0.47
N THR A 146 12.15 -9.47 0.73
CA THR A 146 10.99 -10.39 0.64
C THR A 146 10.51 -10.55 -0.81
N ASN A 147 9.75 -11.60 -1.14
CA ASN A 147 9.14 -11.71 -2.48
C ASN A 147 7.82 -10.95 -2.61
N PHE A 148 7.37 -10.27 -1.55
CA PHE A 148 6.26 -9.33 -1.66
C PHE A 148 6.78 -8.06 -2.33
N GLN A 149 6.27 -7.78 -3.53
CA GLN A 149 6.72 -6.67 -4.37
C GLN A 149 5.55 -6.02 -5.08
N ILE A 150 5.59 -4.71 -5.23
CA ILE A 150 4.60 -3.93 -5.98
C ILE A 150 5.30 -3.24 -7.15
N ASN A 151 4.83 -3.55 -8.36
CA ASN A 151 5.28 -2.95 -9.60
C ASN A 151 4.36 -1.78 -9.94
N VAL A 152 4.81 -0.55 -9.75
CA VAL A 152 4.05 0.67 -10.06
C VAL A 152 4.14 0.93 -11.56
N LYS A 153 3.05 0.64 -12.28
CA LYS A 153 2.98 0.80 -13.74
C LYS A 153 2.68 2.23 -14.16
N LYS A 154 1.90 2.95 -13.36
CA LYS A 154 1.50 4.34 -13.64
C LYS A 154 1.07 5.01 -12.34
N ILE A 155 1.41 6.29 -12.20
CA ILE A 155 0.83 7.19 -11.20
C ILE A 155 -0.22 8.03 -11.92
N LEU A 156 -1.44 8.09 -11.40
CA LEU A 156 -2.48 8.97 -11.93
C LEU A 156 -2.60 10.18 -11.01
N GLU A 157 -2.62 11.37 -11.60
CA GLU A 157 -2.92 12.60 -10.89
C GLU A 157 -4.37 12.54 -10.39
N GLY A 158 -4.59 12.83 -9.11
CA GLY A 158 -5.94 12.97 -8.57
C GLY A 158 -6.62 14.12 -9.29
N THR A 159 -7.83 13.91 -9.79
CA THR A 159 -8.65 15.00 -10.34
C THR A 159 -8.93 16.00 -9.23
N HIS A 160 -8.18 17.10 -9.22
CA HIS A 160 -8.61 18.34 -8.61
C HIS A 160 -9.67 18.93 -9.55
N GLU A 161 -10.93 18.56 -9.32
CA GLU A 161 -12.08 19.38 -9.76
C GLU A 161 -12.56 20.21 -8.58
#